data_AF-A0A6V7MDK5-F1
#
_entry.id   AF-A0A6V7MDK5-F1
#
_cell.length_a   1.000
_cell.length_b   1.000
_cell.length_c   1.000
_cell.angle_alpha   90.00
_cell.angle_beta   90.00
_cell.angle_gamma   90.00
#
_symmetry.space_group_name_H-M   'P 1'
#
loop_
_entity.id
_entity.type
_entity.pdbx_description
1 polymer ?
#
loop_
_entity_poly.entity_id
_entity_poly.type
_entity_poly.pdbx_seq_one_letter_code
_entity_poly.pdbx_strand_id
1 'polypeptide(L)' 'TLLLLMDAFLQNNRIDHVSQVMSCHQSYLEHFLKTQNYILRNDGPLPYDYRHLIAIM' A
#
# COMPACT_ATOMS: atom_id res chain seq x y z
N THR A 1 -14.94 6.52 12.55
CA THR A 1 -14.73 7.46 11.42
C THR A 1 -13.77 6.91 10.37
N LEU A 2 -12.62 6.31 10.72
CA LEU A 2 -11.67 5.74 9.74
C LEU A 2 -12.14 4.42 9.08
N LEU A 3 -12.91 3.59 9.78
CA LEU A 3 -13.42 2.32 9.24
C LEU A 3 -14.37 2.55 8.04
N LEU A 4 -15.24 3.57 8.16
CA LEU A 4 -16.18 3.99 7.12
C LEU A 4 -15.46 4.58 5.90
N LEU A 5 -14.34 5.27 6.13
CA LEU A 5 -13.47 5.76 5.06
C LEU A 5 -12.85 4.58 4.30
N MET A 6 -12.41 3.54 5.01
CA MET A 6 -11.86 2.33 4.42
C MET A 6 -12.91 1.61 3.57
N ASP A 7 -14.11 1.37 4.11
CA ASP A 7 -15.22 0.76 3.38
C ASP A 7 -15.59 1.58 2.12
N ALA A 8 -15.62 2.91 2.23
CA ALA A 8 -15.85 3.78 1.09
C ALA A 8 -14.74 3.68 0.04
N PHE A 9 -13.48 3.52 0.42
CA PHE A 9 -12.38 3.34 -0.52
C PHE A 9 -12.35 1.94 -1.16
N LEU A 10 -12.72 0.90 -0.40
CA LEU A 10 -12.89 -0.47 -0.88
C LEU A 10 -14.01 -0.54 -1.94
N GLN A 11 -15.17 0.08 -1.67
CA GLN A 11 -16.29 0.12 -2.62
C GLN A 11 -15.99 0.95 -3.89
N ASN A 12 -15.11 1.95 -3.80
CA ASN A 12 -14.75 2.80 -4.93
C ASN A 12 -13.68 2.21 -5.86
N ASN A 13 -13.22 0.97 -5.63
CA ASN A 13 -12.19 0.29 -6.45
C ASN A 13 -10.87 1.10 -6.60
N ARG A 14 -10.64 2.10 -5.74
CA ARG A 14 -9.43 2.94 -5.78
C ARG A 14 -8.27 2.31 -4.99
N ILE A 15 -8.54 1.21 -4.31
CA ILE A 15 -7.56 0.44 -3.54
C ILE A 15 -7.25 -0.82 -4.33
N ASP A 16 -5.97 -1.08 -4.55
CA ASP A 16 -5.48 -2.30 -5.19
C ASP A 16 -5.92 -3.55 -4.41
N HIS A 17 -6.15 -4.67 -5.11
CA HIS A 17 -6.71 -5.88 -4.50
C HIS A 17 -5.90 -6.39 -3.29
N VAL A 18 -4.57 -6.21 -3.28
CA VAL A 18 -3.72 -6.64 -2.17
C VAL A 18 -4.03 -5.82 -0.92
N SER A 19 -4.08 -4.50 -1.04
CA SER A 19 -4.48 -3.61 0.06
C SER A 19 -5.89 -3.90 0.57
N GLN A 20 -6.82 -4.37 -0.28
CA GLN A 20 -8.15 -4.81 0.17
C GLN A 20 -8.06 -6.03 1.08
N VAL A 21 -7.27 -7.04 0.71
CA VAL A 21 -7.07 -8.23 1.55
C VAL A 21 -6.36 -7.87 2.86
N MET A 22 -5.39 -6.96 2.82
CA MET A 22 -4.69 -6.52 4.03
C MET A 22 -5.59 -5.72 4.98
N SER A 23 -6.68 -5.12 4.48
CA SER A 23 -7.63 -4.35 5.29
C SER A 23 -8.40 -5.18 6.32
N CYS A 24 -8.40 -6.51 6.21
CA CYS A 24 -8.93 -7.43 7.22
C CYS A 24 -8.34 -7.20 8.62
N HIS A 25 -7.12 -6.65 8.70
CA HIS A 25 -6.46 -6.29 9.95
C HIS A 25 -5.95 -4.85 9.88
N GLN A 26 -6.68 -3.91 10.47
CA GLN A 26 -6.37 -2.47 10.43
C GLN A 26 -4.91 -2.14 10.81
N SER A 27 -4.43 -2.72 11.92
CA SER A 27 -3.07 -2.48 12.40
C SER A 27 -2.04 -3.02 11.42
N TYR A 28 -2.29 -4.17 10.80
CA TYR A 28 -1.41 -4.72 9.78
C TYR A 28 -1.41 -3.85 8.52
N LEU A 29 -2.58 -3.40 8.05
CA LEU A 29 -2.70 -2.55 6.88
C LEU A 29 -1.87 -1.26 7.04
N GLU A 30 -1.91 -0.64 8.21
CA GLU A 30 -1.12 0.56 8.48
C GLU A 30 0.38 0.32 8.30
N HIS A 31 0.91 -0.78 8.86
CA HIS A 31 2.31 -1.14 8.72
C HIS A 31 2.67 -1.54 7.28
N PHE A 32 1.77 -2.26 6.61
CA PHE A 32 1.90 -2.64 5.20
C PHE A 32 2.02 -1.41 4.29
N LEU A 33 1.11 -0.44 4.40
CA LEU A 33 1.11 0.77 3.58
C LEU A 33 2.34 1.65 3.87
N LYS A 34 2.73 1.80 5.14
CA LYS A 34 3.96 2.53 5.51
C LYS A 34 5.20 1.90 4.87
N THR A 35 5.30 0.58 4.92
CA THR A 35 6.45 -0.16 4.38
C THR A 35 6.46 -0.10 2.85
N GLN A 36 5.32 -0.34 2.20
CA GLN A 36 5.20 -0.26 0.75
C GLN A 36 5.56 1.14 0.23
N ASN A 37 5.07 2.20 0.89
CA ASN A 37 5.40 3.57 0.52
C ASN A 37 6.88 3.90 0.74
N TYR A 38 7.47 3.43 1.85
CA TYR A 38 8.89 3.60 2.12
C TYR A 38 9.76 2.96 1.04
N ILE A 39 9.46 1.71 0.67
CA ILE A 39 10.25 0.96 -0.32
C ILE A 39 10.08 1.58 -1.71
N LEU A 40 8.85 1.84 -2.17
CA LEU A 40 8.60 2.16 -3.57
C LEU A 40 8.61 3.66 -3.90
N ARG A 41 8.32 4.55 -2.94
CA ARG A 41 8.07 5.97 -3.21
C ARG A 41 9.01 6.92 -2.49
N ASN A 42 9.34 6.67 -1.23
CA ASN A 42 10.20 7.56 -0.46
C ASN A 42 11.63 7.60 -1.03
N ASP A 43 12.39 8.66 -0.74
CA ASP A 43 13.81 8.71 -1.09
C ASP A 43 14.58 7.57 -0.41
N GLY A 44 15.55 7.02 -1.14
CA GLY A 44 16.34 5.88 -0.68
C GLY A 44 17.59 5.69 -1.53
N PRO A 45 18.38 4.65 -1.24
CA PRO A 45 19.65 4.41 -1.92
C PRO A 45 19.50 4.00 -3.39
N LEU A 46 18.29 3.65 -3.84
CA LEU A 46 18.01 3.17 -5.19
C LEU A 46 17.11 4.16 -5.96
N PRO A 47 17.38 4.38 -7.27
CA PRO A 47 16.50 5.16 -8.14
C PRO A 47 15.07 4.61 -8.17
N TYR A 48 14.08 5.48 -8.39
CA TYR A 48 12.65 5.11 -8.43
C TYR A 48 12.37 3.93 -9.38
N ASP A 49 12.86 3.99 -10.61
CA ASP A 49 12.58 2.96 -11.61
C ASP A 49 13.20 1.60 -11.24
N TYR A 50 14.40 1.62 -10.66
CA TYR A 50 15.11 0.40 -10.26
C TYR A 50 14.34 -0.35 -9.16
N ARG A 51 13.69 0.37 -8.27
CA ARG A 51 12.87 -0.22 -7.20
C ARG A 51 11.66 -0.97 -7.76
N HIS A 52 11.07 -0.45 -8.83
CA HIS A 52 9.95 -1.11 -9.51
C HIS A 52 10.42 -2.27 -10.40
N LEU A 53 11.58 -2.14 -11.05
CA LEU A 53 12.19 -3.24 -11.81
C LEU A 53 12.51 -4.43 -10.91
N ILE A 54 13.10 -4.19 -9.73
CA ILE A 54 13.37 -5.25 -8.74
C ILE A 54 12.07 -5.90 -8.25
N ALA A 55 10.98 -5.15 -8.09
CA ALA A 55 9.70 -5.70 -7.66
C ALA A 55 9.02 -6.60 -8.71
N ILE A 56 9.41 -6.50 -9.98
CA ILE A 56 8.89 -7.33 -11.08
C ILE A 56 9.71 -8.63 -11.24
N MET A 57 11.01 -8.60 -10.92
CA MET A 57 11.93 -9.74 -11.02
C MET A 57 11.62 -10.85 -10.02
#